data_AF-A0A0F9P144-F1
#
_entry.id   AF-A0A0F9P144-F1
#
_cell.length_a   1.000
_cell.length_b   1.000
_cell.length_c   1.000
_cell.angle_alpha   90.00
_cell.angle_beta   90.00
_cell.angle_gamma   90.00
#
_symmetry.space_group_name_H-M   'P 1'
#
loop_
_entity.id
_entity.type
_entity.pdbx_description
1 polymer ?
#
loop_
_entity_poly.entity_id
_entity_poly.type
_entity_poly.pdbx_seq_one_letter_code
_entity_poly.pdbx_strand_id
1 'polypeptide(L)' 'MIDILGWIGNIGFILGAILIAKKNKNGLLCNIIANIPYVIIGILTNLSSLLCISIILIGINLIGYIRWGVK' A
#
# COMPACT_ATOMS: atom_id res chain seq x y z
N MET A 1 17.90 -8.31 2.95
CA MET A 1 17.37 -6.96 3.28
C MET A 1 16.15 -6.61 2.44
N ILE A 2 16.24 -6.66 1.10
CA ILE A 2 15.12 -6.41 0.18
C ILE A 2 13.94 -7.36 0.45
N ASP A 3 14.20 -8.66 0.67
CA ASP A 3 13.12 -9.62 0.98
C ASP A 3 12.38 -9.29 2.27
N ILE A 4 13.08 -8.84 3.31
CA ILE A 4 12.45 -8.47 4.60
C ILE A 4 11.50 -7.29 4.39
N LEU A 5 11.93 -6.27 3.62
CA LEU A 5 11.06 -5.14 3.26
C LEU A 5 9.85 -5.61 2.44
N GLY A 6 10.05 -6.55 1.50
CA GLY A 6 8.96 -7.12 0.71
C GLY A 6 7.94 -7.84 1.57
N TRP A 7 8.39 -8.64 2.55
CA TRP A 7 7.52 -9.30 3.52
C TRP A 7 6.77 -8.32 4.42
N ILE A 8 7.42 -7.26 4.91
CA ILE A 8 6.75 -6.21 5.70
C ILE A 8 5.64 -5.55 4.87
N GLY A 9 5.92 -5.23 3.61
CA GLY A 9 4.93 -4.69 2.68
C GLY A 9 3.76 -5.67 2.46
N ASN A 10 4.06 -6.94 2.20
CA ASN A 10 3.04 -7.97 1.94
C ASN A 10 2.12 -8.15 3.15
N ILE A 11 2.67 -8.25 4.36
CA ILE A 11 1.89 -8.39 5.59
C ILE A 11 0.99 -7.16 5.79
N GLY A 12 1.52 -5.95 5.57
CA GLY A 12 0.74 -4.71 5.63
C GLY A 12 -0.44 -4.72 4.66
N PHE A 13 -0.23 -5.14 3.40
CA PHE A 13 -1.31 -5.26 2.41
C PHE A 13 -2.36 -6.28 2.79
N ILE A 14 -1.96 -7.43 3.35
CA ILE A 14 -2.90 -8.46 3.81
C ILE A 14 -3.77 -7.90 4.95
N LEU A 15 -3.15 -7.23 5.93
CA LEU A 15 -3.89 -6.59 7.02
C LEU A 15 -4.83 -5.49 6.52
N GLY A 16 -4.37 -4.66 5.58
CA GLY A 16 -5.20 -3.64 4.95
C GLY A 16 -6.39 -4.24 4.19
N ALA A 17 -6.18 -5.31 3.44
CA ALA A 17 -7.24 -6.04 2.75
C ALA A 17 -8.27 -6.63 3.73
N ILE A 18 -7.82 -7.24 4.84
CA ILE A 18 -8.71 -7.75 5.90
C ILE A 18 -9.58 -6.63 6.49
N LEU A 19 -9.00 -5.46 6.76
CA LEU A 19 -9.74 -4.32 7.30
C LEU A 19 -10.76 -3.76 6.30
N ILE A 20 -10.38 -3.63 5.03
CA ILE A 20 -11.28 -3.21 3.94
C ILE A 20 -12.46 -4.18 3.81
N ALA A 21 -12.20 -5.49 3.83
CA ALA A 21 -13.23 -6.53 3.78
C ALA A 21 -14.21 -6.44 4.97
N LYS A 22 -13.73 -6.00 6.14
CA LYS A 22 -14.55 -5.69 7.33
C LYS A 22 -15.23 -4.31 7.28
N LYS A 23 -15.25 -3.66 6.11
CA LYS A 23 -15.78 -2.30 5.89
C LYS A 23 -15.11 -1.23 6.76
N ASN A 24 -13.87 -1.45 7.18
CA ASN A 24 -13.09 -0.48 7.96
C ASN A 24 -12.16 0.34 7.05
N LYS A 25 -12.41 1.65 6.96
CA LYS A 25 -11.62 2.59 6.15
C LYS A 25 -10.14 2.62 6.51
N ASN A 26 -9.77 2.27 7.75
CA ASN A 26 -8.37 2.24 8.17
C ASN A 26 -7.55 1.18 7.42
N GLY A 27 -8.20 0.22 6.75
CA GLY A 27 -7.49 -0.70 5.86
C GLY A 27 -6.83 0.00 4.67
N LEU A 28 -7.40 1.10 4.19
CA LEU A 28 -6.78 1.92 3.14
C LEU A 28 -5.55 2.67 3.64
N LEU A 29 -5.57 3.19 4.88
CA LEU A 29 -4.38 3.76 5.52
C LEU A 29 -3.29 2.70 5.69
N CYS A 30 -3.67 1.49 6.08
CA CYS A 30 -2.75 0.36 6.19
C CYS A 30 -2.08 0.05 4.85
N ASN A 31 -2.84 0.02 3.75
CA ASN A 31 -2.30 -0.14 2.39
C ASN A 31 -1.39 1.02 1.93
N ILE A 32 -1.64 2.26 2.36
CA ILE A 32 -0.74 3.39 2.08
C ILE A 32 0.61 3.16 2.75
N ILE A 33 0.61 2.80 4.04
CA ILE A 33 1.84 2.54 4.80
C ILE A 33 2.56 1.30 4.23
N ALA A 34 1.81 0.26 3.86
CA ALA A 34 2.34 -0.96 3.27
C ALA A 34 3.00 -0.74 1.90
N ASN A 35 2.68 0.34 1.18
CA ASN A 35 3.35 0.70 -0.06
C ASN A 35 4.74 1.34 0.14
N ILE A 36 5.04 1.93 1.31
CA ILE A 36 6.32 2.59 1.59
C ILE A 36 7.51 1.63 1.40
N PRO A 37 7.49 0.39 1.93
CA PRO A 37 8.52 -0.61 1.63
C PRO A 37 8.72 -0.86 0.13
N TYR A 38 7.67 -0.91 -0.68
CA TYR A 38 7.81 -1.15 -2.14
C TYR A 38 8.35 0.06 -2.90
N VAL A 39 8.07 1.28 -2.45
CA VAL A 39 8.74 2.49 -2.96
C VAL A 39 10.25 2.38 -2.71
N ILE A 40 10.65 2.01 -1.49
CA ILE A 40 12.05 1.81 -1.12
C ILE A 40 12.68 0.70 -1.96
N ILE A 41 12.01 -0.45 -2.11
CA ILE A 41 12.50 -1.56 -2.94
C ILE A 41 12.64 -1.12 -4.40
N GLY A 42 11.67 -0.40 -4.95
CA GLY A 42 11.72 0.09 -6.33
C GLY A 42 12.93 1.00 -6.59
N ILE A 43 13.26 1.87 -5.63
CA ILE A 43 14.46 2.71 -5.68
C ILE A 43 15.74 1.85 -5.58
N LEU A 44 15.82 0.95 -4.60
CA LEU A 44 17.01 0.12 -4.37
C LEU A 44 17.31 -0.86 -5.51
N THR A 45 16.28 -1.28 -6.25
CA THR A 45 16.38 -2.24 -7.36
C THR A 45 16.37 -1.60 -8.74
N ASN A 46 16.25 -0.26 -8.82
CA ASN A 46 16.05 0.47 -10.07
C ASN A 46 14.87 -0.04 -10.92
N LEU A 47 13.84 -0.59 -10.27
CA LEU A 47 12.62 -1.07 -10.93
C LEU A 47 11.59 0.06 -11.02
N SER A 48 11.66 0.84 -12.09
CA SER A 48 10.74 1.97 -12.33
C SER A 48 9.27 1.56 -12.37
N SER A 49 8.97 0.33 -12.82
CA SER A 49 7.62 -0.24 -12.82
C SER A 49 7.07 -0.40 -11.40
N LEU A 50 7.88 -0.92 -10.48
CA LEU A 50 7.50 -1.07 -9.06
C LEU A 50 7.31 0.29 -8.39
N LEU A 51 8.24 1.23 -8.64
CA LEU A 51 8.12 2.57 -8.11
C LEU A 51 6.83 3.26 -8.57
N CYS A 52 6.53 3.20 -9.87
CA CYS A 52 5.34 3.83 -10.46
C CYS A 52 4.05 3.22 -9.87
N ILE A 53 3.95 1.89 -9.83
CA ILE A 53 2.75 1.23 -9.32
C ILE A 53 2.53 1.50 -7.83
N SER A 54 3.60 1.54 -7.01
CA SER A 54 3.49 1.85 -5.58
C SER A 54 3.01 3.29 -5.34
N ILE A 55 3.49 4.26 -6.11
CA ILE A 55 3.03 5.66 -6.01
C ILE A 55 1.55 5.77 -6.42
N ILE A 56 1.16 5.13 -7.52
CA ILE A 56 -0.25 5.11 -7.97
C ILE A 56 -1.14 4.46 -6.91
N LEU A 57 -0.72 3.33 -6.33
CA LEU A 57 -1.47 2.65 -5.28
C LEU A 57 -1.61 3.51 -4.01
N ILE A 58 -0.59 4.26 -3.63
CA ILE A 58 -0.71 5.25 -2.53
C ILE A 58 -1.81 6.27 -2.87
N GLY A 59 -1.79 6.82 -4.08
CA GLY A 59 -2.80 7.78 -4.54
C GLY A 59 -4.22 7.20 -4.55
N ILE A 60 -4.40 5.98 -5.07
CA ILE A 60 -5.70 5.29 -5.10
C ILE A 60 -6.21 5.02 -3.68
N ASN A 61 -5.37 4.53 -2.78
CA ASN A 61 -5.79 4.27 -1.40
C ASN A 61 -6.09 5.58 -0.65
N LEU A 62 -5.37 6.68 -0.94
CA LEU A 62 -5.66 8.00 -0.38
C LEU A 62 -7.02 8.54 -0.87
N ILE A 63 -7.29 8.48 -2.18
CA ILE A 63 -8.59 8.86 -2.75
C ILE A 63 -9.70 7.98 -2.16
N GLY A 64 -9.47 6.67 -2.08
CA GLY A 64 -10.40 5.74 -1.46
C GLY A 64 -10.68 6.09 -0.01
N TYR A 65 -9.67 6.54 0.74
CA TYR A 65 -9.80 6.89 2.15
C TYR A 65 -10.64 8.15 2.32
N ILE A 66 -10.38 9.17 1.50
CA ILE A 66 -11.11 10.45 1.50
C ILE A 66 -12.57 10.24 1.09
N ARG A 67 -12.82 9.42 0.05
CA ARG A 67 -14.16 9.16 -0.48
C ARG A 67 -14.91 8.04 0.23
N TRP A 68 -14.31 7.42 1.25
CA TRP A 68 -14.93 6.30 1.95
C TRP A 68 -16.23 6.72 2.64
N GLY A 69 -17.35 6.17 2.19
CA GLY A 69 -18.67 6.48 2.76
C GLY A 69 -19.30 7.77 2.24
N VAL A 70 -18.66 8.47 1.29
CA VAL A 70 -19.32 9.52 0.51
C VAL A 70 -20.21 8.82 -0.52
N LYS A 71 -21.52 8.86 -0.29
CA LYS A 71 -22.55 8.37 -1.22
C LYS A 71 -22.72 9.33 -2.39
#